data_AF-A0AA46TRL9-F1
#
_entry.id   AF-A0AA46TRL9-F1
#
_cell.length_a   1.000
_cell.length_b   1.000
_cell.length_c   1.000
_cell.angle_alpha   90.00
_cell.angle_beta   90.00
_cell.angle_gamma   90.00
#
_symmetry.space_group_name_H-M   'P 1'
#
loop_
_entity.id
_entity.type
_entity.pdbx_description
1 polymer ?
#
loop_
_entity_poly.entity_id
_entity_poly.type
_entity_poly.pdbx_seq_one_letter_code
_entity_poly.pdbx_strand_id
1 'polypeptide(L)'
;MAKSSSLTLILVAAGGVAAGFLAAQTAPFFTATAVAEESTSAEQGQVSQALAGLDSITLGERTRGELTSSGELNGNDGSRYLRYAISLEEDTLVEISLSGALQGLVALYDDQLQLLESAEAVRHHVEEDGEYVVIVSGADARSYGPFTINSRTIELSDSDTLAVGTPVDSWLDGSSREVTFTVEEAGMYQIEMRADEFDAYLELSGPNNYYREDDDGAGNLNARISDFLAPGDYTIIARSAFGEGSGLFTLTAEPRELPGDGELRNDGTVMPNDTLSGWFSGQELSYQLEIEDAGMYQIDMRSSDIDAYLVLEGPNGYFREDDDSAGNLDASIADFLAPGSYQLTARTAYGSDSGLFTLSVEPRELPDGVELRNEGELTPNETLNGWYSGEPLTYELTLEESSLVTLNMRSTDFDTYLELYGESDSYSDDDGGSGTDSRIEQALLPGTYTVIARGFAVSGSGMFELQVSAEPTEMQPDA
;
A
#
# COMPACT_ATOMS: atom_id res chain seq x y z
N MET A 1 -20.08 -35.62 -16.14
CA MET A 1 -20.25 -35.31 -14.71
C MET A 1 -20.64 -33.84 -14.58
N ALA A 2 -21.35 -33.49 -13.52
CA ALA A 2 -22.35 -32.41 -13.42
C ALA A 2 -21.93 -31.02 -13.94
N LYS A 3 -22.85 -30.39 -14.68
CA LYS A 3 -22.91 -28.96 -14.98
C LYS A 3 -23.92 -28.31 -14.01
N SER A 4 -23.53 -27.21 -13.38
CA SER A 4 -24.44 -26.36 -12.59
C SER A 4 -25.00 -25.24 -13.48
N SER A 5 -26.30 -24.99 -13.33
CA SER A 5 -27.13 -24.10 -14.16
C SER A 5 -27.65 -22.94 -13.31
N SER A 6 -27.68 -21.75 -13.92
CA SER A 6 -28.29 -20.53 -13.39
C SER A 6 -29.82 -20.67 -13.25
N LEU A 7 -30.39 -20.10 -12.18
CA LEU A 7 -31.83 -20.03 -11.94
C LEU A 7 -32.30 -18.57 -12.12
N THR A 8 -32.99 -18.34 -13.23
CA THR A 8 -33.87 -17.18 -13.45
C THR A 8 -35.28 -17.57 -13.02
N LEU A 9 -35.86 -16.86 -12.05
CA LEU A 9 -37.25 -17.07 -11.65
C LEU A 9 -38.17 -16.06 -12.34
N ILE A 10 -38.95 -16.56 -13.30
CA ILE A 10 -40.14 -15.90 -13.85
C ILE A 10 -41.34 -16.36 -13.03
N LEU A 11 -42.12 -15.42 -12.48
CA LEU A 11 -43.41 -15.73 -11.85
C LEU A 11 -44.55 -15.03 -12.58
N VAL A 12 -45.47 -15.89 -13.00
CA VAL A 12 -46.61 -15.67 -13.90
C VAL A 12 -47.81 -15.14 -13.13
N ALA A 13 -48.49 -14.15 -13.72
CA ALA A 13 -49.80 -13.67 -13.28
C ALA A 13 -50.91 -14.67 -13.66
N ALA A 14 -51.81 -14.98 -12.72
CA ALA A 14 -53.10 -15.59 -13.01
C ALA A 14 -54.18 -14.96 -12.11
N GLY A 15 -55.12 -14.26 -12.74
CA GLY A 15 -56.30 -13.70 -12.10
C GLY A 15 -57.42 -14.74 -11.93
N GLY A 16 -58.29 -14.52 -10.95
CA GLY A 16 -59.52 -15.27 -10.74
C GLY A 16 -60.50 -14.48 -9.90
N VAL A 17 -61.58 -13.99 -10.52
CA VAL A 17 -62.71 -13.28 -9.89
C VAL A 17 -63.71 -14.30 -9.35
N ALA A 18 -64.16 -14.14 -8.11
CA ALA A 18 -65.40 -14.75 -7.61
C ALA A 18 -66.10 -13.80 -6.63
N ALA A 19 -67.31 -13.40 -7.00
CA ALA A 19 -68.22 -12.57 -6.20
C ALA A 19 -69.04 -13.44 -5.23
N GLY A 20 -69.26 -12.95 -4.01
CA GLY A 20 -70.18 -13.52 -3.02
C GLY A 20 -70.64 -12.46 -2.03
N PHE A 21 -71.95 -12.25 -1.96
CA PHE A 21 -72.67 -11.24 -1.15
C PHE A 21 -73.25 -11.87 0.14
N LEU A 22 -73.57 -11.00 1.12
CA LEU A 22 -74.32 -11.20 2.39
C LEU A 22 -73.48 -11.67 3.60
N ALA A 23 -73.58 -11.14 4.82
CA ALA A 23 -74.61 -10.29 5.45
C ALA A 23 -74.03 -9.41 6.57
N ALA A 24 -74.67 -8.26 6.81
CA ALA A 24 -74.42 -7.34 7.91
C ALA A 24 -75.00 -7.85 9.24
N GLN A 25 -74.32 -7.55 10.35
CA GLN A 25 -74.88 -7.47 11.71
C GLN A 25 -74.29 -6.24 12.41
N THR A 26 -75.14 -5.57 13.18
CA THR A 26 -75.05 -4.18 13.60
C THR A 26 -74.59 -3.97 15.05
N ALA A 27 -73.79 -2.91 15.26
CA ALA A 27 -73.81 -1.92 16.38
C ALA A 27 -73.36 -2.35 17.82
N PRO A 28 -72.91 -1.42 18.71
CA PRO A 28 -73.14 0.04 18.66
C PRO A 28 -71.93 0.97 18.83
N PHE A 29 -72.18 2.19 18.34
CA PHE A 29 -71.49 3.44 18.60
C PHE A 29 -71.61 3.86 20.07
N PHE A 30 -70.50 4.34 20.65
CA PHE A 30 -70.54 5.31 21.73
C PHE A 30 -70.17 6.69 21.18
N THR A 31 -71.05 7.65 21.39
CA THR A 31 -70.81 9.08 21.20
C THR A 31 -70.14 9.61 22.47
N ALA A 32 -69.02 10.29 22.32
CA ALA A 32 -68.47 11.16 23.36
C ALA A 32 -68.32 12.57 22.78
N THR A 33 -68.98 13.49 23.47
CA THR A 33 -69.16 14.91 23.17
C THR A 33 -67.82 15.63 23.24
N ALA A 34 -67.50 16.42 22.22
CA ALA A 34 -66.37 17.35 22.25
C ALA A 34 -66.69 18.50 23.21
N VAL A 35 -65.84 18.68 24.22
CA VAL A 35 -65.75 19.91 25.03
C VAL A 35 -64.55 20.68 24.50
N ALA A 36 -64.79 21.90 24.03
CA ALA A 36 -63.75 22.83 23.65
C ALA A 36 -63.08 23.36 24.92
N GLU A 37 -61.77 23.14 25.05
CA GLU A 37 -60.93 23.86 26.01
C GLU A 37 -60.08 24.88 25.25
N GLU A 38 -60.16 26.11 25.72
CA GLU A 38 -59.41 27.27 25.26
C GLU A 38 -57.90 27.05 25.45
N SER A 39 -57.16 27.14 24.36
CA SER A 39 -55.70 27.20 24.37
C SER A 39 -55.25 28.53 24.99
N THR A 40 -54.82 28.48 26.24
CA THR A 40 -54.04 29.55 26.86
C THR A 40 -52.56 29.29 26.61
N SER A 41 -51.95 30.22 25.90
CA SER A 41 -50.52 30.29 25.60
C SER A 41 -49.71 30.44 26.89
N ALA A 42 -48.84 29.47 27.16
CA ALA A 42 -47.75 29.58 28.13
C ALA A 42 -46.64 28.59 27.77
N GLU A 43 -45.88 28.88 26.71
CA GLU A 43 -44.55 28.29 26.51
C GLU A 43 -43.58 28.97 27.49
N GLN A 44 -43.47 28.38 28.67
CA GLN A 44 -42.33 28.55 29.56
C GLN A 44 -41.78 27.15 29.83
N GLY A 45 -40.51 26.93 29.48
CA GLY A 45 -39.82 25.65 29.55
C GLY A 45 -40.05 24.92 30.86
N GLN A 46 -40.72 23.78 30.79
CA GLN A 46 -40.71 22.80 31.86
C GLN A 46 -39.43 21.99 31.70
N VAL A 47 -38.42 22.30 32.52
CA VAL A 47 -37.28 21.42 32.73
C VAL A 47 -37.83 20.02 33.03
N SER A 48 -37.46 19.03 32.20
CA SER A 48 -37.90 17.64 32.38
C SER A 48 -37.73 17.23 33.85
N GLN A 49 -38.70 16.54 34.45
CA GLN A 49 -38.57 16.08 35.84
C GLN A 49 -37.32 15.21 36.06
N ALA A 50 -36.79 14.62 34.98
CA ALA A 50 -35.53 13.89 34.94
C ALA A 50 -34.30 14.74 35.28
N LEU A 51 -34.33 16.03 34.99
CA LEU A 51 -33.24 16.99 35.17
C LEU A 51 -33.33 17.74 36.51
N ALA A 52 -34.46 17.60 37.22
CA ALA A 52 -34.73 18.34 38.44
C ALA A 52 -33.78 17.94 39.59
N GLY A 53 -32.98 18.90 40.06
CA GLY A 53 -32.08 18.73 41.20
C GLY A 53 -30.70 18.18 40.85
N LEU A 54 -30.36 18.09 39.57
CA LEU A 54 -28.98 17.83 39.13
C LEU A 54 -28.10 19.08 39.31
N ASP A 55 -26.82 18.86 39.58
CA ASP A 55 -25.81 19.91 39.51
C ASP A 55 -25.58 20.27 38.03
N SER A 56 -25.54 21.56 37.71
CA SER A 56 -25.29 22.02 36.34
C SER A 56 -23.79 22.23 36.08
N ILE A 57 -23.33 21.84 34.90
CA ILE A 57 -22.00 22.13 34.38
C ILE A 57 -22.10 23.05 33.17
N THR A 58 -21.05 23.83 32.92
CA THR A 58 -21.01 24.79 31.82
C THR A 58 -20.04 24.31 30.74
N LEU A 59 -20.49 24.30 29.48
CA LEU A 59 -19.66 23.97 28.32
C LEU A 59 -18.40 24.86 28.29
N GLY A 60 -17.22 24.26 28.11
CA GLY A 60 -15.95 24.98 28.12
C GLY A 60 -15.31 25.13 29.50
N GLU A 61 -16.05 24.89 30.59
CA GLU A 61 -15.54 24.96 31.96
C GLU A 61 -15.14 23.57 32.48
N ARG A 62 -14.07 23.54 33.29
CA ARG A 62 -13.62 22.31 33.93
C ARG A 62 -14.40 22.07 35.22
N THR A 63 -15.12 20.95 35.30
CA THR A 63 -15.85 20.55 36.51
C THR A 63 -15.12 19.43 37.22
N ARG A 64 -14.85 19.60 38.52
CA ARG A 64 -14.22 18.56 39.35
C ARG A 64 -15.26 17.82 40.18
N GLY A 65 -15.12 16.52 40.29
CA GLY A 65 -15.93 15.66 41.13
C GLY A 65 -15.13 14.52 41.74
N GLU A 66 -15.78 13.75 42.60
CA GLU A 66 -15.23 12.50 43.14
C GLU A 66 -16.34 11.45 43.16
N LEU A 67 -16.09 10.33 42.49
CA LEU A 67 -16.99 9.19 42.55
C LEU A 67 -16.66 8.36 43.79
N THR A 68 -17.62 8.22 44.70
CA THR A 68 -17.47 7.46 45.95
C THR A 68 -18.60 6.42 46.09
N SER A 69 -18.56 5.62 47.17
CA SER A 69 -19.60 4.64 47.47
C SER A 69 -20.98 5.22 47.70
N SER A 70 -21.11 6.55 47.88
CA SER A 70 -22.42 7.23 47.98
C SER A 70 -23.04 7.54 46.62
N GLY A 71 -22.30 7.36 45.51
CA GLY A 71 -22.83 7.52 44.16
C GLY A 71 -23.97 6.56 43.88
N GLU A 72 -24.76 6.88 42.86
CA GLU A 72 -25.89 6.04 42.45
C GLU A 72 -25.37 4.70 41.91
N LEU A 73 -26.11 3.61 42.16
CA LEU A 73 -25.69 2.28 41.78
C LEU A 73 -26.23 1.94 40.39
N ASN A 74 -25.34 1.59 39.46
CA ASN A 74 -25.74 0.97 38.21
C ASN A 74 -26.14 -0.49 38.49
N GLY A 75 -27.41 -0.81 38.24
CA GLY A 75 -27.96 -2.14 38.50
C GLY A 75 -27.46 -3.23 37.56
N ASN A 76 -26.84 -2.87 36.43
CA ASN A 76 -26.36 -3.82 35.43
C ASN A 76 -25.00 -4.44 35.83
N ASP A 77 -24.05 -3.60 36.24
CA ASP A 77 -22.65 -3.99 36.49
C ASP A 77 -22.16 -3.71 37.92
N GLY A 78 -22.98 -3.05 38.74
CA GLY A 78 -22.65 -2.66 40.11
C GLY A 78 -21.71 -1.45 40.22
N SER A 79 -21.35 -0.81 39.11
CA SER A 79 -20.61 0.46 39.09
C SER A 79 -21.40 1.58 39.75
N ARG A 80 -20.70 2.69 40.03
CA ARG A 80 -21.30 3.87 40.63
C ARG A 80 -21.28 5.01 39.62
N TYR A 81 -22.24 5.93 39.72
CA TYR A 81 -22.27 7.09 38.84
C TYR A 81 -22.78 8.37 39.52
N LEU A 82 -22.47 9.49 38.89
CA LEU A 82 -22.99 10.83 39.18
C LEU A 82 -23.59 11.43 37.90
N ARG A 83 -24.55 12.33 38.06
CA ARG A 83 -25.29 12.96 36.97
C ARG A 83 -25.19 14.48 37.05
N TYR A 84 -24.99 15.10 35.89
CA TYR A 84 -24.90 16.55 35.74
C TYR A 84 -25.83 16.99 34.59
N ALA A 85 -26.40 18.18 34.70
CA ALA A 85 -27.10 18.83 33.60
C ALA A 85 -26.13 19.72 32.81
N ILE A 86 -26.24 19.77 31.49
CA ILE A 86 -25.48 20.68 30.61
C ILE A 86 -26.41 21.26 29.54
N SER A 87 -26.34 22.58 29.33
CA SER A 87 -27.04 23.25 28.23
C SER A 87 -26.17 23.18 26.98
N LEU A 88 -26.73 22.70 25.86
CA LEU A 88 -26.07 22.61 24.56
C LEU A 88 -26.87 23.37 23.49
N GLU A 89 -26.16 23.89 22.50
CA GLU A 89 -26.74 24.65 21.38
C GLU A 89 -26.81 23.77 20.12
N GLU A 90 -27.89 23.89 19.34
CA GLU A 90 -28.13 23.24 18.05
C GLU A 90 -26.97 23.50 17.07
N ASP A 91 -26.69 22.53 16.21
CA ASP A 91 -25.62 22.56 15.20
C ASP A 91 -24.20 22.75 15.77
N THR A 92 -24.00 22.45 17.06
CA THR A 92 -22.67 22.42 17.66
C THR A 92 -22.17 21.00 17.81
N LEU A 93 -20.92 20.75 17.39
CA LEU A 93 -20.21 19.54 17.76
C LEU A 93 -19.55 19.74 19.12
N VAL A 94 -19.92 18.92 20.11
CA VAL A 94 -19.36 19.01 21.45
C VAL A 94 -18.56 17.77 21.80
N GLU A 95 -17.42 17.97 22.45
CA GLU A 95 -16.64 16.89 23.05
C GLU A 95 -16.72 17.00 24.57
N ILE A 96 -17.06 15.89 25.24
CA ILE A 96 -17.07 15.79 26.69
C ILE A 96 -16.19 14.62 27.09
N SER A 97 -15.13 14.89 27.86
CA SER A 97 -14.13 13.90 28.25
C SER A 97 -13.90 13.85 29.75
N LEU A 98 -13.54 12.66 30.22
CA LEU A 98 -13.14 12.43 31.60
C LEU A 98 -11.61 12.44 31.72
N SER A 99 -11.12 13.07 32.79
CA SER A 99 -9.71 12.99 33.17
C SER A 99 -9.58 12.84 34.69
N GLY A 100 -8.44 12.34 35.18
CA GLY A 100 -8.20 12.18 36.61
C GLY A 100 -7.82 10.76 36.98
N ALA A 101 -8.00 10.41 38.26
CA ALA A 101 -7.63 9.09 38.78
C ALA A 101 -8.77 8.06 38.66
N LEU A 102 -10.00 8.53 38.43
CA LEU A 102 -11.13 7.65 38.17
C LEU A 102 -10.94 6.92 36.84
N GLN A 103 -10.98 5.59 36.89
CA GLN A 103 -11.16 4.75 35.71
C GLN A 103 -12.66 4.67 35.43
N GLY A 104 -13.12 5.28 34.35
CA GLY A 104 -14.54 5.52 34.14
C GLY A 104 -14.86 6.04 32.76
N LEU A 105 -16.16 6.20 32.51
CA LEU A 105 -16.71 6.65 31.25
C LEU A 105 -17.59 7.88 31.46
N VAL A 106 -17.78 8.64 30.39
CA VAL A 106 -18.81 9.65 30.25
C VAL A 106 -19.91 9.08 29.37
N ALA A 107 -21.15 9.25 29.77
CA ALA A 107 -22.31 9.00 28.91
C ALA A 107 -23.14 10.28 28.77
N LEU A 108 -23.59 10.57 27.57
CA LEU A 108 -24.45 11.69 27.24
C LEU A 108 -25.86 11.17 26.94
N TYR A 109 -26.86 11.80 27.54
CA TYR A 109 -28.27 11.51 27.34
C TYR A 109 -29.02 12.78 26.97
N ASP A 110 -30.10 12.64 26.20
CA ASP A 110 -31.05 13.72 25.96
C ASP A 110 -31.90 14.05 27.21
N ASP A 111 -32.77 15.05 27.11
CA ASP A 111 -33.70 15.49 28.16
C ASP A 111 -34.82 14.46 28.47
N GLN A 112 -34.99 13.47 27.61
CA GLN A 112 -35.87 12.31 27.77
C GLN A 112 -35.15 11.05 28.27
N LEU A 113 -33.88 11.19 28.67
CA LEU A 113 -33.01 10.13 29.18
C LEU A 113 -32.81 8.97 28.18
N GLN A 114 -32.85 9.21 26.87
CA GLN A 114 -32.30 8.29 25.89
C GLN A 114 -30.78 8.45 25.86
N LEU A 115 -30.08 7.31 25.85
CA LEU A 115 -28.63 7.30 25.72
C LEU A 115 -28.27 7.71 24.29
N LEU A 116 -27.46 8.75 24.16
CA LEU A 116 -26.91 9.19 22.89
C LEU A 116 -25.57 8.48 22.67
N GLU A 117 -24.62 8.68 23.60
CA GLU A 117 -23.26 8.13 23.50
C GLU A 117 -22.67 7.78 24.86
N SER A 118 -21.70 6.86 24.87
CA SER A 118 -20.94 6.51 26.08
C SER A 118 -19.52 6.05 25.75
N ALA A 119 -18.52 6.78 26.23
CA ALA A 119 -17.10 6.52 25.98
C ALA A 119 -16.21 7.27 27.01
N GLU A 120 -14.88 7.12 26.93
CA GLU A 120 -13.96 7.94 27.75
C GLU A 120 -14.00 9.43 27.34
N ALA A 121 -14.24 9.68 26.05
CA ALA A 121 -14.60 10.96 25.47
C ALA A 121 -15.76 10.74 24.50
N VAL A 122 -16.86 11.47 24.69
CA VAL A 122 -18.03 11.45 23.78
C VAL A 122 -17.98 12.68 22.88
N ARG A 123 -18.35 12.51 21.61
CA ARG A 123 -18.39 13.58 20.62
C ARG A 123 -19.74 13.55 19.94
N HIS A 124 -20.55 14.55 20.21
CA HIS A 124 -21.94 14.54 19.79
C HIS A 124 -22.28 15.80 19.00
N HIS A 125 -22.87 15.62 17.82
CA HIS A 125 -23.46 16.72 17.05
C HIS A 125 -24.86 17.00 17.57
N VAL A 126 -25.05 18.19 18.14
CA VAL A 126 -26.30 18.56 18.83
C VAL A 126 -27.38 18.89 17.79
N GLU A 127 -28.42 18.06 17.73
CA GLU A 127 -29.53 18.23 16.77
C GLU A 127 -30.60 19.24 17.22
N GLU A 128 -30.73 19.50 18.53
CA GLU A 128 -31.73 20.41 19.08
C GLU A 128 -31.16 21.21 20.26
N ASP A 129 -31.48 22.50 20.33
CA ASP A 129 -31.17 23.34 21.49
C ASP A 129 -31.81 22.77 22.77
N GLY A 130 -31.04 22.56 23.83
CA GLY A 130 -31.63 21.98 25.04
C GLY A 130 -30.71 21.65 26.21
N GLU A 131 -31.32 21.02 27.21
CA GLU A 131 -30.63 20.49 28.38
C GLU A 131 -30.36 18.99 28.20
N TYR A 132 -29.11 18.60 28.39
CA TYR A 132 -28.66 17.22 28.28
C TYR A 132 -28.16 16.71 29.64
N VAL A 133 -28.09 15.39 29.81
CA VAL A 133 -27.54 14.76 31.02
C VAL A 133 -26.18 14.14 30.73
N VAL A 134 -25.17 14.60 31.46
CA VAL A 134 -23.84 14.00 31.49
C VAL A 134 -23.75 13.07 32.70
N ILE A 135 -23.48 11.79 32.44
CA ILE A 135 -23.28 10.78 33.47
C ILE A 135 -21.81 10.41 33.52
N VAL A 136 -21.19 10.55 34.70
CA VAL A 136 -19.84 10.03 34.96
C VAL A 136 -19.97 8.73 35.74
N SER A 137 -19.52 7.63 35.17
CA SER A 137 -19.58 6.30 35.78
C SER A 137 -18.19 5.71 35.99
N GLY A 138 -18.04 4.89 37.03
CA GLY A 138 -16.84 4.07 37.20
C GLY A 138 -16.85 2.88 36.25
N ALA A 139 -15.69 2.42 35.80
CA ALA A 139 -15.57 1.28 34.88
C ALA A 139 -16.08 -0.04 35.50
N ASP A 140 -16.08 -0.15 36.83
CA ASP A 140 -16.65 -1.28 37.57
C ASP A 140 -17.11 -0.89 38.98
N ALA A 141 -17.63 -1.87 39.75
CA ALA A 141 -18.10 -1.69 41.13
C ALA A 141 -17.04 -1.21 42.15
N ARG A 142 -15.76 -1.25 41.77
CA ARG A 142 -14.61 -0.85 42.59
C ARG A 142 -13.96 0.45 42.09
N SER A 143 -14.44 0.99 40.99
CA SER A 143 -13.90 2.18 40.35
C SER A 143 -14.45 3.43 41.05
N TYR A 144 -13.58 4.03 41.86
CA TYR A 144 -13.85 5.23 42.64
C TYR A 144 -12.66 6.17 42.50
N GLY A 145 -12.91 7.46 42.73
CA GLY A 145 -11.85 8.44 42.82
C GLY A 145 -12.20 9.79 42.21
N PRO A 146 -11.28 10.74 42.30
CA PRO A 146 -11.46 12.08 41.76
C PRO A 146 -11.41 12.06 40.24
N PHE A 147 -12.23 12.91 39.65
CA PHE A 147 -12.28 13.14 38.21
C PHE A 147 -12.46 14.62 37.89
N THR A 148 -12.19 14.96 36.64
CA THR A 148 -12.47 16.25 36.03
C THR A 148 -13.17 16.00 34.70
N ILE A 149 -14.36 16.58 34.56
CA ILE A 149 -15.07 16.68 33.29
C ILE A 149 -14.49 17.88 32.55
N ASN A 150 -14.01 17.65 31.34
CA ASN A 150 -13.67 18.71 30.39
C ASN A 150 -14.70 18.66 29.26
N SER A 151 -15.26 19.81 28.92
CA SER A 151 -16.16 19.93 27.77
C SER A 151 -15.70 21.07 26.88
N ARG A 152 -15.87 20.94 25.57
CA ARG A 152 -15.56 21.99 24.59
C ARG A 152 -16.40 21.82 23.33
N THR A 153 -16.59 22.90 22.60
CA THR A 153 -17.07 22.87 21.21
C THR A 153 -15.90 22.55 20.28
N ILE A 154 -16.16 21.77 19.25
CA ILE A 154 -15.26 21.54 18.12
C ILE A 154 -15.80 22.38 16.96
N GLU A 155 -14.97 23.28 16.43
CA GLU A 155 -15.32 24.05 15.24
C GLU A 155 -15.19 23.14 14.02
N LEU A 156 -16.27 23.01 13.27
CA LEU A 156 -16.29 22.32 11.98
C LEU A 156 -16.04 23.32 10.86
N SER A 157 -15.50 22.82 9.75
CA SER A 157 -15.30 23.58 8.54
C SER A 157 -16.54 23.51 7.66
N ASP A 158 -17.14 24.67 7.38
CA ASP A 158 -18.22 24.80 6.39
C ASP A 158 -17.71 24.83 4.94
N SER A 159 -16.43 24.51 4.72
CA SER A 159 -15.82 24.60 3.40
C SER A 159 -16.27 23.45 2.50
N ASP A 160 -16.84 23.80 1.35
CA ASP A 160 -17.09 22.87 0.24
C ASP A 160 -15.84 22.63 -0.63
N THR A 161 -14.70 23.21 -0.23
CA THR A 161 -13.42 23.10 -0.95
C THR A 161 -12.30 22.65 -0.03
N LEU A 162 -11.44 21.76 -0.51
CA LEU A 162 -10.19 21.37 0.15
C LEU A 162 -9.05 22.16 -0.48
N ALA A 163 -8.36 22.98 0.31
CA ALA A 163 -7.16 23.67 -0.12
C ALA A 163 -5.90 22.92 0.34
N VAL A 164 -4.87 22.91 -0.49
CA VAL A 164 -3.59 22.27 -0.16
C VAL A 164 -3.03 22.81 1.15
N GLY A 165 -2.64 21.91 2.07
CA GLY A 165 -2.09 22.24 3.39
C GLY A 165 -3.09 22.82 4.39
N THR A 166 -4.38 22.89 4.06
CA THR A 166 -5.44 23.36 4.96
C THR A 166 -6.40 22.21 5.28
N PRO A 167 -6.45 21.72 6.53
CA PRO A 167 -7.37 20.64 6.90
C PRO A 167 -8.83 21.10 6.85
N VAL A 168 -9.72 20.18 6.51
CA VAL A 168 -11.18 20.32 6.61
C VAL A 168 -11.66 19.34 7.66
N ASP A 169 -11.92 19.85 8.87
CA ASP A 169 -12.57 19.09 9.94
C ASP A 169 -14.09 19.11 9.71
N SER A 170 -14.73 17.96 9.63
CA SER A 170 -16.16 17.85 9.31
C SER A 170 -16.78 16.68 10.06
N TRP A 171 -18.11 16.67 10.14
CA TRP A 171 -18.88 15.60 10.75
C TRP A 171 -19.57 14.76 9.66
N LEU A 172 -19.58 13.43 9.81
CA LEU A 172 -20.45 12.53 9.05
C LEU A 172 -21.66 12.13 9.90
N ASP A 173 -22.84 12.23 9.32
CA ASP A 173 -24.13 11.82 9.91
C ASP A 173 -24.65 10.48 9.35
N GLY A 174 -23.75 9.66 8.79
CA GLY A 174 -24.08 8.44 8.05
C GLY A 174 -24.26 8.66 6.54
N SER A 175 -24.34 9.91 6.07
CA SER A 175 -24.23 10.22 4.63
C SER A 175 -22.78 10.51 4.21
N SER A 176 -22.54 10.66 2.90
CA SER A 176 -21.22 11.05 2.38
C SER A 176 -21.06 12.57 2.33
N ARG A 177 -19.86 13.08 2.62
CA ARG A 177 -19.47 14.47 2.40
C ARG A 177 -18.75 14.62 1.07
N GLU A 178 -19.31 15.45 0.19
CA GLU A 178 -18.65 15.86 -1.06
C GLU A 178 -17.87 17.17 -0.86
N VAL A 179 -16.63 17.22 -1.36
CA VAL A 179 -15.74 18.38 -1.31
C VAL A 179 -15.03 18.55 -2.66
N THR A 180 -14.85 19.78 -3.13
CA THR A 180 -14.09 20.08 -4.36
C THR A 180 -12.60 20.29 -4.04
N PHE A 181 -11.71 19.77 -4.88
CA PHE A 181 -10.26 19.96 -4.78
C PHE A 181 -9.71 20.41 -6.13
N THR A 182 -9.02 21.56 -6.18
CA THR A 182 -8.41 22.07 -7.42
C THR A 182 -6.90 21.87 -7.39
N VAL A 183 -6.39 21.17 -8.40
CA VAL A 183 -4.95 21.00 -8.64
C VAL A 183 -4.51 22.09 -9.61
N GLU A 184 -3.65 23.00 -9.15
CA GLU A 184 -3.13 24.10 -9.97
C GLU A 184 -1.94 23.67 -10.84
N GLU A 185 -1.08 22.79 -10.30
CA GLU A 185 0.14 22.32 -10.94
C GLU A 185 0.17 20.79 -10.97
N ALA A 186 0.65 20.22 -12.07
CA ALA A 186 0.77 18.77 -12.18
C ALA A 186 1.80 18.26 -11.16
N GLY A 187 1.46 17.23 -10.40
CA GLY A 187 2.36 16.74 -9.36
C GLY A 187 1.82 15.53 -8.62
N MET A 188 2.65 14.95 -7.76
CA MET A 188 2.20 13.96 -6.79
C MET A 188 1.46 14.65 -5.65
N TYR A 189 0.28 14.16 -5.31
CA TYR A 189 -0.50 14.62 -4.18
C TYR A 189 -0.87 13.45 -3.29
N GLN A 190 -0.95 13.72 -1.99
CA GLN A 190 -1.51 12.84 -0.99
C GLN A 190 -2.78 13.48 -0.43
N ILE A 191 -3.89 12.78 -0.52
CA ILE A 191 -5.18 13.15 0.07
C ILE A 191 -5.52 12.10 1.11
N GLU A 192 -5.74 12.52 2.35
CA GLU A 192 -5.96 11.63 3.48
C GLU A 192 -7.22 12.02 4.23
N MET A 193 -8.01 11.00 4.60
CA MET A 193 -9.17 11.10 5.47
C MET A 193 -8.87 10.36 6.77
N ARG A 194 -8.85 11.09 7.88
CA ARG A 194 -8.68 10.51 9.22
C ARG A 194 -9.99 10.50 9.99
N ALA A 195 -10.35 9.38 10.57
CA ALA A 195 -11.53 9.21 11.41
C ALA A 195 -11.23 8.24 12.56
N ASP A 196 -11.62 8.62 13.80
CA ASP A 196 -11.41 7.76 14.98
C ASP A 196 -12.65 6.88 15.24
N GLU A 197 -13.85 7.37 14.90
CA GLU A 197 -15.12 6.73 15.26
C GLU A 197 -15.64 5.74 14.19
N PHE A 198 -15.10 5.78 12.97
CA PHE A 198 -15.56 4.94 11.88
C PHE A 198 -14.44 4.62 10.89
N ASP A 199 -14.69 3.59 10.08
CA ASP A 199 -13.79 3.13 9.02
C ASP A 199 -13.88 4.07 7.80
N ALA A 200 -12.80 4.79 7.51
CA ALA A 200 -12.77 5.84 6.50
C ALA A 200 -12.83 5.26 5.08
N TYR A 201 -13.43 5.99 4.17
CA TYR A 201 -13.45 5.64 2.75
C TYR A 201 -13.45 6.90 1.91
N LEU A 202 -12.47 7.01 1.05
CA LEU A 202 -12.19 8.17 0.22
C LEU A 202 -12.35 7.79 -1.26
N GLU A 203 -13.11 8.58 -2.01
CA GLU A 203 -13.17 8.51 -3.46
C GLU A 203 -12.69 9.83 -4.05
N LEU A 204 -11.90 9.78 -5.11
CA LEU A 204 -11.39 10.92 -5.85
C LEU A 204 -11.72 10.75 -7.32
N SER A 205 -12.61 11.61 -7.83
CA SER A 205 -12.96 11.69 -9.25
C SER A 205 -12.38 12.95 -9.86
N GLY A 206 -11.94 12.90 -11.12
CA GLY A 206 -11.30 14.03 -11.78
C GLY A 206 -11.44 14.06 -13.30
N PRO A 207 -10.70 14.96 -13.97
CA PRO A 207 -10.71 15.08 -15.43
C PRO A 207 -10.29 13.77 -16.12
N ASN A 208 -10.63 13.62 -17.41
CA ASN A 208 -10.24 12.47 -18.23
C ASN A 208 -10.70 11.10 -17.70
N ASN A 209 -11.83 11.05 -16.99
CA ASN A 209 -12.36 9.85 -16.32
C ASN A 209 -11.40 9.31 -15.23
N TYR A 210 -10.59 10.18 -14.63
CA TYR A 210 -9.79 9.81 -13.47
C TYR A 210 -10.69 9.40 -12.30
N TYR A 211 -10.38 8.27 -11.69
CA TYR A 211 -11.07 7.76 -10.50
C TYR A 211 -10.09 6.94 -9.65
N ARG A 212 -10.08 7.22 -8.34
CA ARG A 212 -9.40 6.43 -7.30
C ARG A 212 -10.29 6.31 -6.09
N GLU A 213 -10.11 5.22 -5.36
CA GLU A 213 -10.73 5.00 -4.06
C GLU A 213 -9.71 4.34 -3.12
N ASP A 214 -9.87 4.58 -1.83
CA ASP A 214 -9.07 3.95 -0.77
C ASP A 214 -9.83 3.99 0.56
N ASP A 215 -9.66 2.98 1.42
CA ASP A 215 -10.29 2.88 2.75
C ASP A 215 -9.29 2.73 3.89
N ASP A 216 -8.23 1.95 3.69
CA ASP A 216 -7.27 1.58 4.74
C ASP A 216 -5.82 2.04 4.47
N GLY A 217 -5.59 2.77 3.38
CA GLY A 217 -4.26 3.11 2.88
C GLY A 217 -3.43 3.98 3.82
N ALA A 218 -4.00 4.64 4.83
CA ALA A 218 -3.30 5.37 5.89
C ALA A 218 -3.13 4.61 7.21
N GLY A 219 -3.67 3.39 7.32
CA GLY A 219 -3.64 2.57 8.54
C GLY A 219 -4.58 3.08 9.63
N ASN A 220 -4.85 2.24 10.64
CA ASN A 220 -5.88 2.48 11.66
C ASN A 220 -7.26 2.80 11.06
N LEU A 221 -7.67 2.15 9.97
CA LEU A 221 -8.95 2.42 9.29
C LEU A 221 -9.05 3.83 8.68
N ASN A 222 -7.92 4.45 8.38
CA ASN A 222 -7.86 5.74 7.68
C ASN A 222 -7.56 5.53 6.20
N ALA A 223 -8.19 6.34 5.37
CA ALA A 223 -8.05 6.29 3.92
C ALA A 223 -7.00 7.29 3.42
N ARG A 224 -6.20 6.89 2.43
CA ARG A 224 -5.22 7.74 1.77
C ARG A 224 -5.09 7.41 0.28
N ILE A 225 -5.43 8.39 -0.54
CA ILE A 225 -5.12 8.38 -1.97
C ILE A 225 -3.83 9.15 -2.19
N SER A 226 -2.79 8.47 -2.70
CA SER A 226 -1.59 9.11 -3.24
C SER A 226 -1.55 8.86 -4.74
N ASP A 227 -1.37 9.89 -5.56
CA ASP A 227 -1.30 9.71 -7.02
C ASP A 227 -0.70 10.95 -7.72
N PHE A 228 -0.33 10.79 -8.99
CA PHE A 228 0.02 11.91 -9.85
C PHE A 228 -1.26 12.54 -10.42
N LEU A 229 -1.51 13.80 -10.04
CA LEU A 229 -2.69 14.53 -10.47
C LEU A 229 -2.31 15.58 -11.50
N ALA A 230 -3.09 15.65 -12.59
CA ALA A 230 -2.97 16.70 -13.58
C ALA A 230 -3.73 17.95 -13.12
N PRO A 231 -3.40 19.15 -13.64
CA PRO A 231 -4.14 20.36 -13.31
C PRO A 231 -5.62 20.23 -13.68
N GLY A 232 -6.50 20.62 -12.76
CA GLY A 232 -7.94 20.55 -12.93
C GLY A 232 -8.72 20.46 -11.64
N ASP A 233 -10.04 20.36 -11.78
CA ASP A 233 -10.97 20.25 -10.67
C ASP A 233 -11.32 18.78 -10.42
N TYR A 234 -11.22 18.39 -9.15
CA TYR A 234 -11.51 17.07 -8.65
C TYR A 234 -12.66 17.13 -7.63
N THR A 235 -13.39 16.03 -7.53
CA THR A 235 -14.43 15.80 -6.52
C THR A 235 -13.95 14.72 -5.58
N ILE A 236 -13.91 15.05 -4.29
CA ILE A 236 -13.63 14.12 -3.19
C ILE A 236 -14.97 13.72 -2.56
N ILE A 237 -15.20 12.42 -2.41
CA ILE A 237 -16.31 11.89 -1.61
C ILE A 237 -15.70 11.21 -0.39
N ALA A 238 -15.96 11.78 0.78
CA ALA A 238 -15.58 11.22 2.07
C ALA A 238 -16.80 10.54 2.70
N ARG A 239 -16.67 9.27 3.06
CA ARG A 239 -17.75 8.50 3.70
C ARG A 239 -17.18 7.44 4.62
N SER A 240 -18.05 6.73 5.34
CA SER A 240 -17.66 5.48 5.98
C SER A 240 -17.64 4.32 4.95
N ALA A 241 -16.75 3.35 5.14
CA ALA A 241 -16.59 2.21 4.24
C ALA A 241 -17.89 1.41 4.06
N PHE A 242 -18.70 1.30 5.12
CA PHE A 242 -19.97 0.57 5.14
C PHE A 242 -21.22 1.46 5.09
N GLY A 243 -21.08 2.78 4.96
CA GLY A 243 -22.18 3.73 4.74
C GLY A 243 -23.13 3.98 5.92
N GLU A 244 -22.77 3.54 7.14
CA GLU A 244 -23.56 3.77 8.37
C GLU A 244 -22.73 4.41 9.50
N GLY A 245 -21.42 4.65 9.28
CA GLY A 245 -20.56 5.32 10.24
C GLY A 245 -20.89 6.81 10.37
N SER A 246 -20.91 7.29 11.61
CA SER A 246 -21.02 8.69 11.97
C SER A 246 -19.88 9.08 12.90
N GLY A 247 -19.43 10.32 12.83
CA GLY A 247 -18.27 10.77 13.59
C GLY A 247 -17.54 11.96 12.99
N LEU A 248 -16.52 12.42 13.72
CA LEU A 248 -15.63 13.48 13.27
C LEU A 248 -14.61 12.89 12.30
N PHE A 249 -14.30 13.64 11.24
CA PHE A 249 -13.17 13.32 10.38
C PHE A 249 -12.43 14.58 9.95
N THR A 250 -11.17 14.38 9.57
CA THR A 250 -10.34 15.42 8.99
C THR A 250 -9.90 15.01 7.59
N LEU A 251 -10.17 15.86 6.60
CA LEU A 251 -9.58 15.75 5.27
C LEU A 251 -8.35 16.64 5.15
N THR A 252 -7.30 16.11 4.54
CA THR A 252 -6.08 16.86 4.20
C THR A 252 -5.64 16.56 2.77
N ALA A 253 -5.07 17.55 2.10
CA ALA A 253 -4.39 17.39 0.82
C ALA A 253 -3.02 18.06 0.89
N GLU A 254 -1.96 17.33 0.55
CA GLU A 254 -0.58 17.81 0.58
C GLU A 254 0.16 17.40 -0.70
N PRO A 255 1.05 18.26 -1.25
CA PRO A 255 1.93 17.83 -2.32
C PRO A 255 2.92 16.82 -1.75
N ARG A 256 3.24 15.79 -2.53
CA ARG A 256 4.24 14.80 -2.19
C ARG A 256 5.49 15.05 -3.01
N GLU A 257 6.62 15.24 -2.34
CA GLU A 257 7.91 15.40 -3.02
C GLU A 257 8.31 14.09 -3.70
N LEU A 258 8.84 14.19 -4.93
CA LEU A 258 9.42 13.05 -5.63
C LEU A 258 10.74 12.65 -4.95
N PRO A 259 11.05 11.35 -4.86
CA PRO A 259 12.34 10.91 -4.36
C PRO A 259 13.46 11.25 -5.34
N GLY A 260 14.59 11.75 -4.82
CA GLY A 260 15.74 12.11 -5.64
C GLY A 260 15.55 13.40 -6.45
N ASP A 261 16.33 13.54 -7.53
CA ASP A 261 16.37 14.71 -8.41
C ASP A 261 15.81 14.43 -9.82
N GLY A 262 15.34 13.20 -10.07
CA GLY A 262 14.73 12.78 -11.33
C GLY A 262 13.30 13.29 -11.51
N GLU A 263 12.87 13.43 -12.77
CA GLU A 263 11.47 13.70 -13.10
C GLU A 263 10.59 12.46 -12.89
N LEU A 264 9.29 12.66 -12.63
CA LEU A 264 8.34 11.55 -12.63
C LEU A 264 8.07 11.10 -14.06
N ARG A 265 8.40 9.84 -14.35
CA ARG A 265 8.20 9.22 -15.65
C ARG A 265 7.84 7.75 -15.47
N ASN A 266 6.68 7.34 -15.97
CA ASN A 266 6.18 5.96 -15.85
C ASN A 266 6.34 5.11 -17.12
N ASP A 267 6.85 5.71 -18.21
CA ASP A 267 7.08 5.04 -19.48
C ASP A 267 8.19 5.70 -20.30
N GLY A 268 8.48 5.14 -21.48
CA GLY A 268 9.38 5.74 -22.46
C GLY A 268 10.82 5.21 -22.41
N THR A 269 11.72 5.95 -23.04
CA THR A 269 13.12 5.52 -23.24
C THR A 269 14.01 5.95 -22.07
N VAL A 270 14.81 5.01 -21.57
CA VAL A 270 15.85 5.23 -20.56
C VAL A 270 17.21 5.06 -21.24
N MET A 271 18.14 5.97 -20.94
CA MET A 271 19.53 5.93 -21.40
C MET A 271 20.47 5.73 -20.20
N PRO A 272 21.69 5.21 -20.41
CA PRO A 272 22.71 5.22 -19.37
C PRO A 272 22.97 6.65 -18.85
N ASN A 273 23.14 6.75 -17.53
CA ASN A 273 23.20 7.96 -16.71
C ASN A 273 21.86 8.68 -16.48
N ASP A 274 20.74 8.10 -16.92
CA ASP A 274 19.42 8.60 -16.52
C ASP A 274 19.12 8.25 -15.05
N THR A 275 18.47 9.17 -14.36
CA THR A 275 17.79 8.93 -13.09
C THR A 275 16.38 9.51 -13.18
N LEU A 276 15.38 8.72 -12.78
CA LEU A 276 13.98 9.11 -12.81
C LEU A 276 13.24 8.64 -11.56
N SER A 277 12.10 9.26 -11.29
CA SER A 277 11.10 8.75 -10.35
C SER A 277 9.99 8.01 -11.12
N GLY A 278 9.52 6.89 -10.57
CA GLY A 278 8.34 6.18 -11.05
C GLY A 278 7.26 6.10 -9.96
N TRP A 279 6.00 5.98 -10.40
CA TRP A 279 4.84 5.78 -9.54
C TRP A 279 4.13 4.48 -9.93
N PHE A 280 4.32 3.44 -9.12
CA PHE A 280 3.62 2.17 -9.29
C PHE A 280 2.23 2.29 -8.68
N SER A 281 1.18 1.96 -9.45
CA SER A 281 -0.22 2.02 -9.00
C SER A 281 -0.97 0.70 -9.30
N GLY A 282 -0.35 -0.43 -8.98
CA GLY A 282 -0.89 -1.77 -9.22
C GLY A 282 -0.71 -2.31 -10.65
N GLN A 283 -0.02 -1.57 -11.52
CA GLN A 283 0.35 -1.99 -12.88
C GLN A 283 1.86 -1.88 -13.05
N GLU A 284 2.48 -2.89 -13.65
CA GLU A 284 3.91 -2.86 -13.96
C GLU A 284 4.22 -1.70 -14.92
N LEU A 285 5.35 -1.04 -14.67
CA LEU A 285 5.84 0.04 -15.51
C LEU A 285 6.91 -0.48 -16.46
N SER A 286 6.80 -0.12 -17.73
CA SER A 286 7.65 -0.64 -18.81
C SER A 286 8.41 0.49 -19.48
N TYR A 287 9.74 0.39 -19.44
CA TYR A 287 10.67 1.33 -20.05
C TYR A 287 11.49 0.65 -21.15
N GLN A 288 11.89 1.41 -22.16
CA GLN A 288 12.83 0.95 -23.19
C GLN A 288 14.24 1.44 -22.84
N LEU A 289 15.11 0.58 -22.32
CA LEU A 289 16.51 0.88 -22.10
C LEU A 289 17.30 0.72 -23.41
N GLU A 290 18.02 1.75 -23.84
CA GLU A 290 18.88 1.72 -25.02
C GLU A 290 20.36 1.72 -24.61
N ILE A 291 21.10 0.68 -25.02
CA ILE A 291 22.53 0.53 -24.79
C ILE A 291 23.27 0.79 -26.11
N GLU A 292 24.10 1.83 -26.15
CA GLU A 292 24.87 2.19 -27.35
C GLU A 292 26.21 1.46 -27.44
N ASP A 293 26.87 1.28 -26.29
CA ASP A 293 28.20 0.68 -26.17
C ASP A 293 28.15 -0.59 -25.33
N ALA A 294 28.91 -1.61 -25.71
CA ALA A 294 29.03 -2.81 -24.89
C ALA A 294 29.75 -2.46 -23.58
N GLY A 295 29.21 -2.89 -22.44
CA GLY A 295 29.82 -2.55 -21.16
C GLY A 295 29.10 -3.13 -19.96
N MET A 296 29.68 -2.94 -18.78
CA MET A 296 29.01 -3.21 -17.52
C MET A 296 28.06 -2.07 -17.19
N TYR A 297 26.83 -2.42 -16.80
CA TYR A 297 25.82 -1.48 -16.35
C TYR A 297 25.25 -1.94 -15.01
N GLN A 298 24.88 -0.98 -14.18
CA GLN A 298 24.13 -1.19 -12.96
C GLN A 298 22.79 -0.45 -13.08
N ILE A 299 21.71 -1.17 -12.80
CA ILE A 299 20.33 -0.68 -12.84
C ILE A 299 19.75 -0.89 -11.45
N ASP A 300 19.50 0.21 -10.75
CA ASP A 300 18.96 0.17 -9.39
C ASP A 300 17.53 0.70 -9.39
N MET A 301 16.64 0.00 -8.67
CA MET A 301 15.30 0.47 -8.31
C MET A 301 15.22 0.53 -6.79
N ARG A 302 15.00 1.74 -6.27
CA ARG A 302 14.92 1.97 -4.82
C ARG A 302 13.59 2.54 -4.40
N SER A 303 12.99 2.03 -3.33
CA SER A 303 11.71 2.50 -2.81
C SER A 303 11.58 2.34 -1.30
N SER A 304 10.95 3.33 -0.66
CA SER A 304 10.47 3.22 0.72
C SER A 304 9.00 2.79 0.81
N ASP A 305 8.29 2.78 -0.32
CA ASP A 305 6.84 2.58 -0.38
C ASP A 305 6.48 1.16 -0.81
N ILE A 306 7.30 0.55 -1.68
CA ILE A 306 7.07 -0.78 -2.25
C ILE A 306 8.30 -1.65 -2.12
N ASP A 307 8.09 -2.95 -2.18
CA ASP A 307 9.14 -3.96 -2.29
C ASP A 307 9.61 -4.03 -3.75
N ALA A 308 10.79 -3.49 -4.06
CA ALA A 308 11.22 -3.27 -5.44
C ALA A 308 11.42 -4.58 -6.20
N TYR A 309 11.11 -4.57 -7.49
CA TYR A 309 11.37 -5.71 -8.37
C TYR A 309 11.63 -5.25 -9.79
N LEU A 310 12.81 -5.57 -10.30
CA LEU A 310 13.23 -5.27 -11.66
C LEU A 310 13.26 -6.53 -12.51
N VAL A 311 12.84 -6.38 -13.77
CA VAL A 311 13.09 -7.35 -14.84
C VAL A 311 13.73 -6.62 -16.00
N LEU A 312 14.79 -7.19 -16.55
CA LEU A 312 15.45 -6.72 -17.77
C LEU A 312 15.42 -7.84 -18.81
N GLU A 313 14.70 -7.61 -19.90
CA GLU A 313 14.63 -8.51 -21.05
C GLU A 313 15.34 -7.88 -22.23
N GLY A 314 16.04 -8.69 -23.03
CA GLY A 314 16.86 -8.19 -24.14
C GLY A 314 16.86 -9.09 -25.37
N PRO A 315 17.65 -8.73 -26.39
CA PRO A 315 17.82 -9.54 -27.58
C PRO A 315 18.29 -10.96 -27.27
N ASN A 316 17.98 -11.90 -28.17
CA ASN A 316 18.38 -13.32 -28.08
C ASN A 316 17.90 -14.05 -26.82
N GLY A 317 16.84 -13.57 -26.17
CA GLY A 317 16.28 -14.20 -24.97
C GLY A 317 17.03 -13.85 -23.68
N TYR A 318 17.84 -12.78 -23.69
CA TYR A 318 18.44 -12.24 -22.47
C TYR A 318 17.36 -11.92 -21.45
N PHE A 319 17.55 -12.38 -20.22
CA PHE A 319 16.61 -12.21 -19.11
C PHE A 319 17.36 -12.07 -17.78
N ARG A 320 17.01 -11.04 -17.03
CA ARG A 320 17.44 -10.81 -15.65
C ARG A 320 16.30 -10.30 -14.81
N GLU A 321 16.30 -10.68 -13.55
CA GLU A 321 15.42 -10.13 -12.54
C GLU A 321 16.15 -10.01 -11.21
N ASP A 322 15.73 -9.06 -10.39
CA ASP A 322 16.23 -8.88 -9.03
C ASP A 322 15.19 -8.12 -8.18
N ASP A 323 15.16 -8.41 -6.87
CA ASP A 323 14.24 -7.79 -5.90
C ASP A 323 14.90 -7.21 -4.65
N ASP A 324 16.03 -7.72 -4.18
CA ASP A 324 16.62 -7.27 -2.90
C ASP A 324 18.16 -7.10 -2.88
N SER A 325 18.85 -7.23 -4.03
CA SER A 325 20.32 -7.21 -4.06
C SER A 325 20.94 -5.84 -3.81
N ALA A 326 20.17 -4.75 -3.80
CA ALA A 326 20.66 -3.41 -3.43
C ALA A 326 20.59 -3.13 -1.91
N GLY A 327 20.04 -4.08 -1.13
CA GLY A 327 19.85 -3.99 0.32
C GLY A 327 18.45 -3.50 0.70
N ASN A 328 18.00 -3.87 1.91
CA ASN A 328 16.60 -3.74 2.32
C ASN A 328 15.65 -4.49 1.36
N LEU A 329 14.78 -3.74 0.66
CA LEU A 329 13.81 -4.22 -0.32
C LEU A 329 14.05 -3.51 -1.67
N ASP A 330 15.30 -3.11 -1.93
CA ASP A 330 15.70 -2.40 -3.14
C ASP A 330 16.35 -3.40 -4.14
N ALA A 331 15.98 -3.28 -5.41
CA ALA A 331 16.45 -4.16 -6.49
C ALA A 331 17.66 -3.57 -7.22
N SER A 332 18.61 -4.42 -7.62
CA SER A 332 19.80 -4.03 -8.38
C SER A 332 20.19 -5.12 -9.39
N ILE A 333 20.14 -4.79 -10.68
CA ILE A 333 20.69 -5.61 -11.77
C ILE A 333 22.05 -5.04 -12.18
N ALA A 334 23.13 -5.79 -11.96
CA ALA A 334 24.46 -5.46 -12.48
C ALA A 334 24.89 -6.51 -13.51
N ASP A 335 25.04 -6.12 -14.78
CA ASP A 335 25.33 -7.07 -15.85
C ASP A 335 26.13 -6.44 -17.02
N PHE A 336 26.79 -7.28 -17.81
CA PHE A 336 27.43 -6.88 -19.06
C PHE A 336 26.39 -6.88 -20.19
N LEU A 337 26.08 -5.70 -20.71
CA LEU A 337 25.09 -5.51 -21.77
C LEU A 337 25.80 -5.25 -23.11
N ALA A 338 25.30 -5.89 -24.16
CA ALA A 338 25.69 -5.59 -25.53
C ALA A 338 24.88 -4.41 -26.08
N PRO A 339 25.34 -3.73 -27.15
CA PRO A 339 24.56 -2.69 -27.79
C PRO A 339 23.21 -3.22 -28.26
N GLY A 340 22.13 -2.52 -27.92
CA GLY A 340 20.79 -2.97 -28.22
C GLY A 340 19.71 -2.31 -27.36
N SER A 341 18.50 -2.74 -27.62
CA SER A 341 17.27 -2.24 -27.00
C SER A 341 16.73 -3.31 -26.05
N TYR A 342 16.53 -2.94 -24.79
CA TYR A 342 16.14 -3.81 -23.70
C TYR A 342 14.83 -3.33 -23.06
N GLN A 343 13.92 -4.25 -22.75
CA GLN A 343 12.70 -3.97 -22.00
C GLN A 343 13.03 -4.02 -20.51
N LEU A 344 12.90 -2.88 -19.84
CA LEU A 344 13.10 -2.75 -18.39
C LEU A 344 11.73 -2.60 -17.73
N THR A 345 11.35 -3.58 -16.93
CA THR A 345 10.07 -3.61 -16.21
C THR A 345 10.31 -3.37 -14.73
N ALA A 346 9.65 -2.36 -14.18
CA ALA A 346 9.66 -2.03 -12.76
C ALA A 346 8.29 -2.32 -12.15
N ARG A 347 8.28 -3.11 -11.07
CA ARG A 347 7.06 -3.48 -10.34
C ARG A 347 7.36 -3.75 -8.87
N THR A 348 6.33 -4.06 -8.10
CA THR A 348 6.53 -4.63 -6.76
C THR A 348 6.82 -6.14 -6.83
N ALA A 349 7.64 -6.65 -5.91
CA ALA A 349 7.91 -8.08 -5.75
C ALA A 349 6.65 -8.84 -5.33
N TYR A 350 5.89 -8.23 -4.41
CA TYR A 350 4.64 -8.77 -3.87
C TYR A 350 3.59 -7.67 -3.67
N GLY A 351 2.31 -8.06 -3.71
CA GLY A 351 1.18 -7.18 -3.39
C GLY A 351 0.73 -6.29 -4.55
N SER A 352 -0.18 -5.38 -4.21
CA SER A 352 -0.75 -4.37 -5.12
C SER A 352 -0.60 -2.96 -4.57
N ASP A 353 0.27 -2.82 -3.56
CA ASP A 353 0.52 -1.54 -2.90
C ASP A 353 1.05 -0.56 -3.93
N SER A 354 0.60 0.69 -3.83
CA SER A 354 1.05 1.76 -4.72
C SER A 354 2.17 2.55 -4.05
N GLY A 355 3.15 3.01 -4.82
CA GLY A 355 4.32 3.65 -4.24
C GLY A 355 5.24 4.33 -5.23
N LEU A 356 5.97 5.33 -4.73
CA LEU A 356 7.03 6.00 -5.45
C LEU A 356 8.31 5.16 -5.39
N PHE A 357 9.07 5.17 -6.47
CA PHE A 357 10.41 4.61 -6.52
C PHE A 357 11.34 5.49 -7.36
N THR A 358 12.64 5.30 -7.17
CA THR A 358 13.67 5.85 -8.07
C THR A 358 14.23 4.74 -8.94
N LEU A 359 14.51 5.05 -10.20
CA LEU A 359 15.19 4.17 -11.14
C LEU A 359 16.42 4.89 -11.67
N SER A 360 17.59 4.27 -11.55
CA SER A 360 18.85 4.79 -12.08
C SER A 360 19.55 3.73 -12.91
N VAL A 361 20.10 4.15 -14.05
CA VAL A 361 20.93 3.28 -14.91
C VAL A 361 22.29 3.93 -15.04
N GLU A 362 23.35 3.26 -14.58
CA GLU A 362 24.71 3.82 -14.59
C GLU A 362 25.69 2.85 -15.26
N PRO A 363 26.58 3.32 -16.15
CA PRO A 363 27.74 2.55 -16.57
C PRO A 363 28.60 2.25 -15.35
N ARG A 364 29.05 1.01 -15.22
CA ARG A 364 29.95 0.58 -14.16
C ARG A 364 31.35 0.40 -14.74
N GLU A 365 32.31 1.20 -14.26
CA GLU A 365 33.70 1.03 -14.67
C GLU A 365 34.25 -0.30 -14.18
N LEU A 366 34.93 -1.01 -15.09
CA LEU A 366 35.71 -2.19 -14.76
C LEU A 366 37.05 -1.78 -14.14
N PRO A 367 37.68 -2.65 -13.32
CA PRO A 367 39.03 -2.41 -12.84
C PRO A 367 40.02 -2.14 -13.99
N ASP A 368 41.00 -1.26 -13.75
CA ASP A 368 42.01 -0.91 -14.75
C ASP A 368 42.65 -2.15 -15.39
N GLY A 369 42.60 -2.21 -16.74
CA GLY A 369 43.19 -3.28 -17.52
C GLY A 369 42.33 -4.54 -17.68
N VAL A 370 41.09 -4.54 -17.18
CA VAL A 370 40.11 -5.59 -17.43
C VAL A 370 39.27 -5.23 -18.65
N GLU A 371 39.42 -6.02 -19.71
CA GLU A 371 38.49 -6.04 -20.86
C GLU A 371 37.71 -7.35 -20.81
N LEU A 372 36.37 -7.25 -20.89
CA LEU A 372 35.51 -8.42 -20.91
C LEU A 372 35.36 -8.95 -22.34
N ARG A 373 35.47 -10.27 -22.48
CA ARG A 373 35.23 -10.99 -23.73
C ARG A 373 34.36 -12.21 -23.43
N ASN A 374 33.11 -12.14 -23.86
CA ASN A 374 32.11 -13.19 -23.62
C ASN A 374 31.92 -14.18 -24.79
N GLU A 375 32.62 -13.96 -25.90
CA GLU A 375 32.58 -14.83 -27.08
C GLU A 375 33.86 -14.71 -27.92
N GLY A 376 34.03 -15.62 -28.89
CA GLY A 376 35.07 -15.55 -29.92
C GLY A 376 36.13 -16.63 -29.84
N GLU A 377 37.28 -16.39 -30.48
CA GLU A 377 38.39 -17.34 -30.54
C GLU A 377 39.21 -17.32 -29.24
N LEU A 378 39.60 -18.51 -28.79
CA LEU A 378 40.59 -18.71 -27.75
C LEU A 378 41.98 -18.93 -28.37
N THR A 379 42.92 -18.06 -28.02
CA THR A 379 44.32 -18.24 -28.41
C THR A 379 45.08 -19.06 -27.37
N PRO A 380 45.91 -20.04 -27.79
CA PRO A 380 46.75 -20.78 -26.87
C PRO A 380 47.65 -19.87 -26.02
N ASN A 381 47.69 -20.13 -24.71
CA ASN A 381 48.49 -19.39 -23.71
C ASN A 381 47.97 -17.98 -23.39
N GLU A 382 46.67 -17.73 -23.58
CA GLU A 382 46.04 -16.48 -23.16
C GLU A 382 45.30 -16.60 -21.82
N THR A 383 44.92 -15.44 -21.30
CA THR A 383 43.99 -15.31 -20.19
C THR A 383 43.01 -14.20 -20.54
N LEU A 384 41.72 -14.44 -20.38
CA LEU A 384 40.66 -13.48 -20.62
C LEU A 384 39.79 -13.33 -19.38
N ASN A 385 39.11 -12.20 -19.30
CA ASN A 385 38.03 -12.00 -18.33
C ASN A 385 36.70 -12.04 -19.07
N GLY A 386 35.71 -12.70 -18.48
CA GLY A 386 34.35 -12.71 -18.98
C GLY A 386 33.37 -12.41 -17.86
N TRP A 387 32.12 -12.19 -18.24
CA TRP A 387 31.00 -11.98 -17.34
C TRP A 387 29.91 -12.99 -17.67
N TYR A 388 29.66 -13.91 -16.75
CA TYR A 388 28.64 -14.93 -16.90
C TYR A 388 27.29 -14.40 -16.45
N SER A 389 26.31 -14.50 -17.34
CA SER A 389 24.95 -14.02 -17.12
C SER A 389 23.94 -15.17 -17.25
N GLY A 390 24.21 -16.32 -16.64
CA GLY A 390 23.26 -17.45 -16.59
C GLY A 390 23.15 -18.25 -17.90
N GLU A 391 23.50 -17.65 -19.04
CA GLU A 391 23.59 -18.31 -20.33
C GLU A 391 25.03 -18.80 -20.62
N PRO A 392 25.21 -20.00 -21.21
CA PRO A 392 26.54 -20.52 -21.50
C PRO A 392 27.28 -19.66 -22.53
N LEU A 393 28.51 -19.28 -22.20
CA LEU A 393 29.39 -18.53 -23.10
C LEU A 393 30.19 -19.51 -23.95
N THR A 394 30.22 -19.29 -25.26
CA THR A 394 30.85 -20.20 -26.22
C THR A 394 32.08 -19.56 -26.85
N TYR A 395 33.19 -20.29 -26.83
CA TYR A 395 34.44 -19.92 -27.46
C TYR A 395 34.96 -21.02 -28.39
N GLU A 396 35.83 -20.64 -29.33
CA GLU A 396 36.44 -21.55 -30.30
C GLU A 396 37.96 -21.64 -30.09
N LEU A 397 38.49 -22.82 -29.78
CA LEU A 397 39.93 -23.07 -29.64
C LEU A 397 40.43 -23.86 -30.86
N THR A 398 41.41 -23.32 -31.58
CA THR A 398 42.07 -24.02 -32.69
C THR A 398 43.49 -24.45 -32.31
N LEU A 399 43.80 -25.74 -32.51
CA LEU A 399 45.11 -26.33 -32.28
C LEU A 399 45.76 -26.72 -33.62
N GLU A 400 46.97 -26.20 -33.87
CA GLU A 400 47.74 -26.53 -35.09
C GLU A 400 48.53 -27.84 -34.95
N GLU A 401 48.85 -28.25 -33.72
CA GLU A 401 49.61 -29.44 -33.40
C GLU A 401 49.09 -30.12 -32.13
N SER A 402 49.41 -31.40 -31.96
CA SER A 402 49.01 -32.16 -30.76
C SER A 402 49.54 -31.49 -29.50
N SER A 403 48.65 -31.17 -28.56
CA SER A 403 48.99 -30.35 -27.39
C SER A 403 48.33 -30.89 -26.12
N LEU A 404 49.03 -30.78 -24.98
CA LEU A 404 48.43 -30.88 -23.66
C LEU A 404 47.77 -29.54 -23.35
N VAL A 405 46.44 -29.52 -23.39
CA VAL A 405 45.62 -28.34 -23.13
C VAL A 405 45.16 -28.33 -21.69
N THR A 406 45.37 -27.21 -21.00
CA THR A 406 44.74 -26.91 -19.70
C THR A 406 43.84 -25.69 -19.84
N LEU A 407 42.56 -25.87 -19.55
CA LEU A 407 41.58 -24.80 -19.37
C LEU A 407 41.33 -24.64 -17.87
N ASN A 408 41.46 -23.43 -17.35
CA ASN A 408 41.20 -23.11 -15.95
C ASN A 408 40.24 -21.92 -15.88
N MET A 409 39.05 -22.14 -15.34
CA MET A 409 38.03 -21.11 -15.16
C MET A 409 37.88 -20.83 -13.66
N ARG A 410 37.94 -19.56 -13.28
CA ARG A 410 37.89 -19.14 -11.88
C ARG A 410 36.89 -18.02 -11.68
N SER A 411 36.09 -18.09 -10.62
CA SER A 411 35.20 -17.01 -10.23
C SER A 411 35.04 -16.95 -8.71
N THR A 412 34.96 -15.74 -8.18
CA THR A 412 34.56 -15.49 -6.79
C THR A 412 33.05 -15.34 -6.64
N ASP A 413 32.34 -15.18 -7.75
CA ASP A 413 30.94 -14.75 -7.79
C ASP A 413 30.00 -15.93 -8.00
N PHE A 414 30.48 -17.01 -8.65
CA PHE A 414 29.69 -18.22 -8.89
C PHE A 414 30.55 -19.49 -8.97
N ASP A 415 29.89 -20.63 -8.83
CA ASP A 415 30.48 -21.96 -9.02
C ASP A 415 30.64 -22.27 -10.51
N THR A 416 31.87 -22.49 -10.97
CA THR A 416 32.19 -22.53 -12.41
C THR A 416 31.91 -23.91 -13.02
N TYR A 417 31.72 -23.95 -14.34
CA TYR A 417 31.54 -25.18 -15.11
C TYR A 417 32.13 -25.01 -16.50
N LEU A 418 33.10 -25.86 -16.84
CA LEU A 418 33.71 -25.91 -18.17
C LEU A 418 33.25 -27.13 -18.94
N GLU A 419 33.02 -26.94 -20.23
CA GLU A 419 32.82 -28.03 -21.20
C GLU A 419 33.74 -27.81 -22.40
N LEU A 420 34.28 -28.90 -22.93
CA LEU A 420 35.16 -28.92 -24.09
C LEU A 420 34.65 -30.00 -25.06
N TYR A 421 34.36 -29.59 -26.29
CA TYR A 421 33.86 -30.46 -27.35
C TYR A 421 34.80 -30.44 -28.56
N GLY A 422 35.20 -31.62 -29.03
CA GLY A 422 35.87 -31.85 -30.31
C GLY A 422 35.01 -32.71 -31.24
N GLU A 423 35.57 -33.16 -32.38
CA GLU A 423 34.83 -33.98 -33.37
C GLU A 423 34.32 -35.32 -32.79
N SER A 424 35.06 -35.91 -31.86
CA SER A 424 34.70 -37.18 -31.18
C SER A 424 34.92 -37.14 -29.67
N ASP A 425 35.42 -36.01 -29.15
CA ASP A 425 35.82 -35.86 -27.76
C ASP A 425 34.86 -34.93 -27.03
N SER A 426 34.54 -35.25 -25.77
CA SER A 426 33.75 -34.39 -24.89
C SER A 426 34.26 -34.53 -23.47
N TYR A 427 34.59 -33.41 -22.86
CA TYR A 427 35.07 -33.30 -21.50
C TYR A 427 34.29 -32.21 -20.78
N SER A 428 34.09 -32.39 -19.48
CA SER A 428 33.51 -31.36 -18.63
C SER A 428 34.09 -31.47 -17.24
N ASP A 429 34.13 -30.35 -16.53
CA ASP A 429 34.63 -30.26 -15.16
C ASP A 429 33.99 -29.07 -14.46
N ASP A 430 33.66 -29.22 -13.18
CA ASP A 430 33.04 -28.20 -12.32
C ASP A 430 33.97 -27.77 -11.18
N ASP A 431 34.64 -28.72 -10.52
CA ASP A 431 35.43 -28.47 -9.30
C ASP A 431 36.88 -29.00 -9.33
N GLY A 432 37.42 -29.32 -10.51
CA GLY A 432 38.78 -29.85 -10.70
C GLY A 432 39.90 -28.84 -10.39
N GLY A 433 39.56 -27.59 -10.13
CA GLY A 433 40.45 -26.50 -9.70
C GLY A 433 40.53 -26.34 -8.18
N SER A 434 40.63 -25.09 -7.71
CA SER A 434 40.66 -24.76 -6.28
C SER A 434 39.28 -24.31 -5.82
N GLY A 435 38.71 -24.96 -4.81
CA GLY A 435 37.38 -24.57 -4.32
C GLY A 435 36.30 -24.99 -5.31
N THR A 436 35.63 -24.00 -5.94
CA THR A 436 34.55 -24.14 -6.93
C THR A 436 34.99 -23.74 -8.35
N ASP A 437 36.31 -23.72 -8.56
CA ASP A 437 36.92 -23.42 -9.86
C ASP A 437 37.01 -24.70 -10.72
N SER A 438 36.71 -24.61 -12.00
CA SER A 438 36.78 -25.72 -12.96
C SER A 438 38.15 -25.79 -13.63
N ARG A 439 38.63 -27.01 -13.88
CA ARG A 439 39.88 -27.27 -14.61
C ARG A 439 39.77 -28.50 -15.52
N ILE A 440 39.88 -28.29 -16.82
CA ILE A 440 40.05 -29.38 -17.80
C ILE A 440 41.53 -29.48 -18.20
N GLU A 441 42.14 -30.65 -18.06
CA GLU A 441 43.51 -30.95 -18.52
C GLU A 441 43.49 -32.18 -19.42
N GLN A 442 43.68 -32.00 -20.74
CA GLN A 442 43.60 -33.07 -21.72
C GLN A 442 44.61 -32.95 -22.85
N ALA A 443 45.07 -34.10 -23.35
CA ALA A 443 45.91 -34.16 -24.53
C ALA A 443 45.02 -34.25 -25.79
N LEU A 444 45.10 -33.24 -26.66
CA LEU A 444 44.20 -33.03 -27.80
C LEU A 444 44.97 -33.02 -29.13
N LEU A 445 44.38 -33.64 -30.15
CA LEU A 445 44.94 -33.67 -31.51
C LEU A 445 44.74 -32.29 -32.18
N PRO A 446 45.44 -32.02 -33.30
CA PRO A 446 45.19 -30.81 -34.08
C PRO A 446 43.74 -30.76 -34.56
N GLY A 447 43.09 -29.61 -34.41
CA GLY A 447 41.67 -29.46 -34.75
C GLY A 447 41.04 -28.23 -34.10
N THR A 448 39.75 -28.07 -34.33
CA THR A 448 38.93 -27.00 -33.75
C THR A 448 38.05 -27.60 -32.66
N TYR A 449 38.02 -26.92 -31.52
CA TYR A 449 37.29 -27.32 -30.32
C TYR A 449 36.37 -26.20 -29.87
N THR A 450 35.18 -26.56 -29.39
CA THR A 450 34.26 -25.63 -28.74
C THR A 450 34.47 -25.69 -27.23
N VAL A 451 34.74 -24.54 -26.62
CA VAL A 451 34.81 -24.38 -25.16
C VAL A 451 33.56 -23.67 -24.70
N ILE A 452 32.82 -24.26 -23.76
CA ILE A 452 31.66 -23.64 -23.12
C ILE A 452 32.04 -23.31 -21.68
N ALA A 453 31.90 -22.03 -21.33
CA ALA A 453 32.07 -21.53 -19.97
C ALA A 453 30.71 -21.13 -19.41
N ARG A 454 30.30 -21.72 -18.28
CA ARG A 454 29.04 -21.41 -17.60
C ARG A 454 29.17 -21.58 -16.09
N GLY A 455 28.10 -21.30 -15.37
CA GLY A 455 27.98 -21.66 -13.96
C GLY A 455 27.43 -23.07 -13.80
N PHE A 456 27.84 -23.78 -12.75
CA PHE A 456 27.29 -25.09 -12.39
C PHE A 456 25.78 -24.97 -12.11
N ALA A 457 25.40 -23.96 -11.33
CA ALA A 457 24.01 -23.55 -11.10
C ALA A 457 23.58 -22.45 -12.09
N VAL A 458 22.31 -22.51 -12.51
CA VAL A 458 21.72 -21.55 -13.47
C VAL A 458 21.57 -20.15 -12.87
N SER A 459 21.53 -20.04 -11.54
CA SER A 459 21.34 -18.76 -10.82
C SER A 459 22.64 -17.98 -10.56
N GLY A 460 23.81 -18.53 -10.91
CA GLY A 460 25.07 -17.82 -10.78
C GLY A 460 25.20 -16.70 -11.80
N SER A 461 25.78 -15.58 -11.41
CA SER A 461 26.24 -14.54 -12.34
C SER A 461 27.44 -13.81 -11.76
N GLY A 462 28.24 -13.19 -12.63
CA GLY A 462 29.40 -12.42 -12.20
C GLY A 462 30.62 -12.61 -13.09
N MET A 463 31.74 -12.05 -12.64
CA MET A 463 32.98 -12.05 -13.39
C MET A 463 33.70 -13.40 -13.25
N PHE A 464 34.39 -13.82 -14.31
CA PHE A 464 35.31 -14.95 -14.24
C PHE A 464 36.57 -14.68 -15.06
N GLU A 465 37.64 -15.38 -14.71
CA GLU A 465 38.87 -15.47 -15.48
C GLU A 465 38.93 -16.84 -16.17
N LEU A 466 39.19 -16.88 -17.48
CA LEU A 466 39.46 -18.11 -18.22
C LEU A 466 40.90 -18.09 -18.75
N GLN A 467 41.70 -19.01 -18.25
CA GLN A 467 43.08 -19.23 -18.68
C GLN A 467 43.17 -20.47 -19.57
N VAL A 468 43.82 -20.29 -20.72
CA VAL A 468 44.06 -21.35 -21.71
C VAL A 468 45.55 -21.57 -21.82
N SER A 469 46.04 -22.78 -21.56
CA SER A 469 47.43 -23.18 -21.79
C SER A 469 47.45 -24.34 -22.77
N ALA A 470 48.32 -24.30 -23.78
CA ALA A 470 48.53 -25.43 -24.67
C ALA A 470 50.03 -25.67 -24.86
N GLU A 471 50.51 -26.82 -24.39
CA GLU A 471 51.90 -27.23 -24.53
C GLU A 471 52.00 -28.34 -25.57
N PRO A 472 52.79 -28.18 -26.66
CA PRO A 472 52.98 -29.21 -27.66
C PRO A 472 53.46 -30.52 -27.03
N THR A 473 52.80 -31.63 -27.38
CA THR A 473 53.11 -32.96 -26.85
C THR A 473 53.07 -34.00 -27.95
N GLU A 474 53.98 -34.98 -27.88
CA GLU A 474 53.95 -36.11 -28.81
C GLU A 474 52.81 -37.06 -28.41
N MET A 475 51.66 -36.91 -29.05
CA MET A 475 50.62 -37.92 -29.04
C MET A 475 50.80 -38.88 -30.20
N GLN A 476 50.96 -40.17 -29.92
CA GLN A 476 50.76 -41.18 -30.96
C GLN A 476 49.26 -41.30 -31.21
N PRO A 477 48.78 -41.16 -32.46
CA PRO A 477 47.39 -41.50 -32.76
C PRO A 477 47.21 -42.99 -32.45
N ASP A 478 46.23 -43.32 -31.60
CA ASP A 478 45.83 -44.70 -31.40
C ASP A 478 45.38 -45.29 -32.76
N ALA A 479 45.99 -46.42 -33.11
CA ALA A 479 45.95 -47.03 -34.44
C ALA A 479 44.66 -47.82 -34.75
#